data_AF-A0A0Q8XN31-F1
#
_entry.id   AF-A0A0Q8XN31-F1
#
_cell.length_a   1.000
_cell.length_b   1.000
_cell.length_c   1.000
_cell.angle_alpha   90.00
_cell.angle_beta   90.00
_cell.angle_gamma   90.00
#
_symmetry.space_group_name_H-M   'P 1'
#
loop_
_entity.id
_entity.type
_entity.pdbx_description
1 polymer ?
#
loop_
_entity_poly.entity_id
_entity_poly.type
_entity_poly.pdbx_seq_one_letter_code
_entity_poly.pdbx_strand_id
1 'polypeptide(L)'
;MDMPVLSELDLPARVSMFPQTLAWKLLLAAALLALAVLVLLKYRKYVRERWRRQAMALAADAKEGARSGAWFELIKRVSLVHTARERLAALDDRSLLEQLAALDEPARKAMLDGHHRRQDKLPEGVNDAVARAFAQWLEGLPDVR
;
A
#
# COMPACT_ATOMS: atom_id res chain seq x y z
N MET A 1 30.22 52.60 -62.77
CA MET A 1 29.23 53.26 -61.91
C MET A 1 28.81 52.20 -60.91
N ASP A 2 29.50 52.24 -59.78
CA ASP A 2 29.60 51.20 -58.78
C ASP A 2 28.29 51.04 -58.00
N MET A 3 27.88 49.80 -57.74
CA MET A 3 26.72 49.53 -56.88
C MET A 3 27.02 50.01 -55.46
N PRO A 4 26.07 50.67 -54.78
CA PRO A 4 26.29 51.13 -53.42
C PRO A 4 26.42 49.90 -52.50
N VAL A 5 27.52 49.89 -51.74
CA VAL A 5 27.80 48.91 -50.70
C VAL A 5 26.65 48.92 -49.71
N LEU A 6 25.97 47.77 -49.57
CA LEU A 6 24.99 47.52 -48.52
C LEU A 6 25.70 47.67 -47.18
N SER A 7 25.49 48.82 -46.55
CA SER A 7 25.99 49.15 -45.22
C SER A 7 25.53 48.04 -44.28
N GLU A 8 26.47 47.45 -43.56
CA GLU A 8 26.18 46.48 -42.51
C GLU A 8 25.12 47.07 -41.57
N LEU A 9 23.90 46.54 -41.65
CA LEU A 9 22.86 46.89 -40.69
C LEU A 9 23.31 46.36 -39.35
N ASP A 10 23.57 47.27 -38.42
CA ASP A 10 23.89 46.96 -37.04
C ASP A 10 22.78 46.07 -36.47
N LEU A 11 23.11 44.81 -36.16
CA LEU A 11 22.11 43.84 -35.75
C LEU A 11 21.51 44.31 -34.41
N PRO A 12 20.18 44.47 -34.29
CA PRO A 12 19.60 44.94 -33.05
C PRO A 12 20.01 43.99 -31.92
N ALA A 13 20.44 44.58 -30.80
CA ALA A 13 20.86 43.81 -29.63
C ALA A 13 19.83 42.72 -29.33
N ARG A 14 20.30 41.48 -29.15
CA ARG A 14 19.43 40.32 -28.89
C ARG A 14 18.52 40.60 -27.69
N VAL A 15 17.26 40.91 -27.98
CA VAL A 15 16.24 41.09 -26.95
C VAL A 15 15.75 39.70 -26.55
N SER A 16 15.81 39.41 -25.25
CA SER A 16 15.21 38.18 -24.73
C SER A 16 13.73 38.16 -25.07
N MET A 17 13.31 37.26 -25.96
CA MET A 17 11.89 37.00 -26.24
C MET A 17 11.22 36.17 -25.14
N PHE A 18 11.94 35.90 -24.04
CA PHE A 18 11.34 35.20 -22.92
C PHE A 18 10.30 36.12 -22.30
N PRO A 19 8.99 35.79 -22.36
CA PRO A 19 7.94 36.64 -21.85
C PRO A 19 8.14 36.78 -20.34
N GLN A 20 8.72 37.91 -19.91
CA GLN A 20 8.96 38.24 -18.51
C GLN A 20 7.67 38.71 -17.85
N THR A 21 6.57 38.05 -18.18
CA THR A 21 5.24 38.38 -17.72
C THR A 21 5.00 37.68 -16.39
N LEU A 22 4.37 38.40 -15.46
CA LEU A 22 3.92 37.90 -14.16
C LEU A 22 3.18 36.54 -14.26
N ALA A 23 2.51 36.29 -15.39
CA ALA A 23 1.81 35.06 -15.71
C ALA A 23 2.68 33.80 -15.55
N TRP A 24 3.94 33.81 -15.99
CA TRP A 24 4.81 32.61 -15.86
C TRP A 24 5.20 32.31 -14.42
N LYS A 25 5.37 33.35 -13.60
CA LYS A 25 5.63 33.18 -12.16
C LYS A 25 4.40 32.59 -11.47
N LEU A 26 3.20 33.07 -11.81
CA LEU A 26 1.95 32.52 -11.29
C LEU A 26 1.71 31.08 -11.76
N LEU A 27 2.01 30.77 -13.02
CA LEU A 27 1.90 29.43 -13.57
C LEU A 27 2.85 28.45 -12.89
N LEU A 28 4.11 28.86 -12.67
CA LEU A 28 5.08 28.07 -11.91
C LEU A 28 4.61 27.85 -10.47
N ALA A 29 4.11 28.90 -9.79
CA ALA A 29 3.59 28.78 -8.43
C ALA A 29 2.39 27.82 -8.35
N ALA A 30 1.46 27.90 -9.30
CA ALA A 30 0.32 26.99 -9.40
C ALA A 30 0.77 25.54 -9.67
N ALA A 31 1.75 25.34 -10.55
CA ALA A 31 2.31 24.03 -10.85
C ALA A 31 3.00 23.42 -9.63
N LEU A 32 3.79 24.20 -8.88
CA LEU A 32 4.43 23.77 -7.63
C LEU A 32 3.39 23.41 -6.56
N LEU A 33 2.32 24.20 -6.43
CA LEU A 33 1.24 23.91 -5.50
C LEU A 33 0.52 22.60 -5.86
N ALA A 34 0.19 22.42 -7.15
CA ALA A 34 -0.41 21.18 -7.64
C ALA A 34 0.50 19.97 -7.37
N LEU A 35 1.81 20.12 -7.65
CA LEU A 35 2.79 19.07 -7.36
C LEU A 35 2.86 18.75 -5.87
N ALA A 36 2.87 19.77 -5.00
CA ALA A 36 2.87 19.58 -3.55
C ALA A 36 1.63 18.81 -3.09
N VAL A 37 0.44 19.17 -3.59
CA VAL A 37 -0.81 18.45 -3.29
C VAL A 37 -0.73 16.99 -3.75
N LEU A 38 -0.25 16.73 -4.97
CA LEU A 38 -0.10 15.36 -5.50
C LEU A 38 0.87 14.53 -4.65
N VAL A 39 2.00 15.11 -4.25
CA VAL A 39 2.98 14.46 -3.37
C VAL A 39 2.35 14.15 -2.02
N LEU A 40 1.58 15.07 -1.45
CA LEU A 40 0.93 14.89 -0.15
C LEU A 40 -0.13 13.79 -0.21
N LEU A 41 -0.93 13.74 -1.27
CA LEU A 41 -1.91 12.67 -1.49
C LEU A 41 -1.23 11.31 -1.67
N LYS A 42 -0.15 11.24 -2.47
CA LYS A 42 0.65 10.02 -2.62
C LYS A 42 1.31 9.60 -1.31
N TYR A 43 1.84 10.55 -0.55
CA TYR A 43 2.48 10.26 0.73
C TYR A 43 1.46 9.72 1.74
N ARG A 44 0.28 10.33 1.84
CA ARG A 44 -0.80 9.82 2.69
C ARG A 44 -1.20 8.40 2.28
N LYS A 45 -1.29 8.12 0.97
CA LYS A 45 -1.54 6.75 0.47
C LYS A 45 -0.41 5.79 0.86
N TYR A 46 0.85 6.21 0.73
CA TYR A 46 2.03 5.40 1.06
C TYR A 46 2.11 5.06 2.56
N VAL A 47 1.81 6.03 3.44
CA VAL A 47 1.75 5.82 4.89
C VAL A 47 0.64 4.84 5.23
N ARG A 48 -0.53 4.97 4.59
CA ARG A 48 -1.62 3.99 4.73
C ARG A 48 -1.20 2.62 4.23
N GLU A 49 -0.40 2.49 3.17
CA GLU A 49 0.08 1.19 2.71
C GLU A 49 1.25 0.62 3.56
N ARG A 50 1.77 1.38 4.54
CA ARG A 50 2.86 0.90 5.41
C ARG A 50 2.41 -0.25 6.30
N TRP A 51 1.23 -0.15 6.92
CA TRP A 51 0.70 -1.23 7.77
C TRP A 51 0.46 -2.50 6.95
N ARG A 52 -0.03 -2.36 5.72
CA ARG A 52 -0.31 -3.49 4.81
C ARG A 52 1.00 -4.20 4.41
N ARG A 53 2.06 -3.44 4.14
CA ARG A 53 3.41 -3.99 3.89
C ARG A 53 4.01 -4.69 5.11
N GLN A 54 3.81 -4.15 6.30
CA GLN A 54 4.26 -4.80 7.54
C GLN A 54 3.48 -6.10 7.80
N ALA A 55 2.16 -6.11 7.57
CA ALA A 55 1.35 -7.31 7.69
C ALA A 55 1.77 -8.39 6.68
N MET A 56 2.09 -8.00 5.44
CA MET A 56 2.63 -8.92 4.42
C MET A 56 4.01 -9.47 4.79
N ALA A 57 4.89 -8.67 5.38
CA ALA A 57 6.19 -9.16 5.87
C ALA A 57 6.01 -10.20 6.99
N LEU A 58 5.14 -9.91 7.97
CA LEU A 58 4.83 -10.85 9.04
C LEU A 58 4.13 -12.12 8.53
N ALA A 59 3.35 -12.00 7.45
CA ALA A 59 2.75 -13.15 6.78
C ALA A 59 3.79 -14.05 6.10
N ALA A 60 4.86 -13.47 5.55
CA ALA A 60 5.98 -14.24 5.01
C ALA A 60 6.69 -15.03 6.12
N ASP A 61 6.96 -14.39 7.27
CA ASP A 61 7.55 -15.07 8.44
C ASP A 61 6.64 -16.20 8.96
N ALA A 62 5.32 -15.95 9.04
CA ALA A 62 4.34 -16.96 9.45
C ALA A 62 4.28 -18.14 8.46
N LYS A 63 4.39 -17.85 7.16
CA LYS A 63 4.45 -18.86 6.09
C LYS A 63 5.69 -19.73 6.21
N GLU A 64 6.87 -19.17 6.43
CA GLU A 64 8.11 -19.93 6.61
C GLU A 64 8.04 -20.85 7.83
N GLY A 65 7.47 -20.37 8.93
CA GLY A 65 7.26 -21.19 10.13
C GLY A 65 6.22 -22.30 9.93
N ALA A 66 5.28 -22.11 9.01
CA ALA A 66 4.11 -22.97 8.75
C ALA A 66 3.34 -23.34 10.03
N ARG A 67 3.32 -22.45 11.03
CA ARG A 67 2.66 -22.73 12.33
C ARG A 67 1.26 -22.13 12.33
N SER A 68 0.26 -22.94 12.65
CA SER A 68 -1.13 -22.50 12.85
C SER A 68 -1.24 -21.34 13.84
N GLY A 69 -0.55 -21.42 14.97
CA GLY A 69 -0.53 -20.37 16.00
C GLY A 69 -0.01 -19.02 15.51
N ALA A 70 1.03 -19.01 14.67
CA ALA A 70 1.58 -17.78 14.11
C ALA A 70 0.57 -17.07 13.20
N TRP A 71 -0.17 -17.84 12.39
CA TRP A 71 -1.27 -17.31 11.59
C TRP A 71 -2.39 -16.74 12.44
N PHE A 72 -2.80 -17.44 13.50
CA PHE A 72 -3.83 -16.94 14.43
C PHE A 72 -3.42 -15.64 15.14
N GLU A 73 -2.18 -15.55 15.62
CA GLU A 73 -1.65 -14.33 16.24
C GLU A 73 -1.60 -13.17 15.24
N LEU A 74 -1.18 -13.44 14.00
CA LEU A 74 -1.13 -12.45 12.94
C LEU A 74 -2.52 -11.91 12.59
N ILE A 75 -3.51 -12.80 12.39
CA ILE A 75 -4.89 -12.41 12.10
C ILE A 75 -5.44 -11.57 13.26
N LYS A 76 -5.28 -12.01 14.52
CA LYS A 76 -5.69 -11.25 15.71
C LYS A 76 -5.05 -9.86 15.75
N ARG A 77 -3.74 -9.77 15.48
CA ARG A 77 -3.01 -8.50 15.47
C ARG A 77 -3.52 -7.54 14.39
N VAL A 78 -3.83 -8.03 13.18
CA VAL A 78 -4.41 -7.19 12.12
C VAL A 78 -5.85 -6.79 12.46
N SER A 79 -6.67 -7.72 12.95
CA SER A 79 -8.06 -7.41 13.34
C SER A 79 -8.13 -6.35 14.46
N LEU A 80 -7.17 -6.33 15.40
CA LEU A 80 -7.07 -5.29 16.44
C LEU A 80 -6.86 -3.87 15.88
N VAL A 81 -6.29 -3.73 14.68
CA VAL A 81 -6.08 -2.41 14.06
C VAL A 81 -7.40 -1.84 13.53
N HIS A 82 -8.32 -2.71 13.10
CA HIS A 82 -9.57 -2.31 12.44
C HIS A 82 -10.82 -2.46 13.33
N THR A 83 -10.74 -3.20 14.43
CA THR A 83 -11.88 -3.52 15.30
C THR A 83 -11.57 -3.21 16.76
N ALA A 84 -12.57 -2.73 17.50
CA ALA A 84 -12.45 -2.51 18.94
C ALA A 84 -12.10 -3.82 19.67
N ARG A 85 -11.14 -3.73 20.61
CA ARG A 85 -10.61 -4.89 21.36
C ARG A 85 -11.71 -5.73 22.02
N GLU A 86 -12.74 -5.09 22.54
CA GLU A 86 -13.89 -5.73 23.19
C GLU A 86 -14.66 -6.66 22.23
N ARG A 87 -14.87 -6.22 20.99
CA ARG A 87 -15.54 -7.03 19.95
C ARG A 87 -14.67 -8.21 19.53
N LEU A 88 -13.35 -8.01 19.45
CA LEU A 88 -12.43 -9.09 19.10
C LEU A 88 -12.34 -10.15 20.21
N ALA A 89 -12.39 -9.75 21.48
CA ALA A 89 -12.35 -10.67 22.63
C ALA A 89 -13.61 -11.55 22.72
N ALA A 90 -14.73 -11.11 22.14
CA ALA A 90 -15.97 -11.88 22.07
C ALA A 90 -16.00 -12.89 20.90
N LEU A 91 -15.06 -12.80 19.95
CA LEU A 91 -14.99 -13.73 18.82
C LEU A 91 -14.26 -15.02 19.22
N ASP A 92 -14.81 -16.16 18.80
CA ASP A 92 -14.14 -17.44 18.87
C ASP A 92 -13.14 -17.60 17.70
N ASP A 93 -12.27 -18.61 17.80
CA ASP A 93 -11.24 -18.84 16.77
C ASP A 93 -11.86 -19.20 15.40
N ARG A 94 -13.06 -19.77 15.37
CA ARG A 94 -13.79 -20.06 14.13
C ARG A 94 -14.27 -18.78 13.45
N SER A 95 -14.97 -17.91 14.16
CA SER A 95 -15.43 -16.63 13.61
C SER A 95 -14.28 -15.68 13.28
N LEU A 96 -13.12 -15.84 13.93
CA LEU A 96 -11.90 -15.17 13.49
C LEU A 96 -11.50 -15.62 12.07
N LEU A 97 -11.48 -16.93 11.80
CA LEU A 97 -11.16 -17.45 10.47
C LEU A 97 -12.25 -17.14 9.45
N GLU A 98 -13.50 -16.95 9.84
CA GLU A 98 -14.61 -16.56 8.92
C GLU A 98 -14.38 -15.20 8.27
N GLN A 99 -13.53 -14.34 8.87
CA GLN A 99 -13.08 -13.11 8.23
C GLN A 99 -12.27 -13.38 6.95
N LEU A 100 -11.60 -14.53 6.86
CA LEU A 100 -10.91 -15.00 5.66
C LEU A 100 -11.90 -15.76 4.77
N ALA A 101 -12.72 -15.00 4.04
CA ALA A 101 -13.76 -15.55 3.16
C ALA A 101 -13.22 -16.47 2.04
N ALA A 102 -11.97 -16.24 1.61
CA ALA A 102 -11.30 -17.02 0.57
C ALA A 102 -10.66 -18.32 1.10
N LEU A 103 -10.76 -18.61 2.40
CA LEU A 103 -10.22 -19.83 2.99
C LEU A 103 -11.24 -20.97 2.89
N ASP A 104 -10.87 -22.02 2.15
CA ASP A 104 -11.69 -23.22 2.01
C ASP A 104 -11.93 -23.93 3.34
N GLU A 105 -13.09 -24.56 3.49
CA GLU A 105 -13.46 -25.30 4.70
C GLU A 105 -12.46 -26.39 5.15
N PRO A 106 -11.85 -27.22 4.26
CA PRO A 106 -10.80 -28.16 4.68
C PRO A 106 -9.57 -27.46 5.26
N ALA A 107 -9.15 -26.32 4.70
CA ALA A 107 -8.02 -25.54 5.21
C ALA A 107 -8.34 -24.89 6.56
N ARG A 108 -9.57 -24.39 6.72
CA ARG A 108 -10.09 -23.84 7.98
C ARG A 108 -10.08 -24.89 9.09
N LYS A 109 -10.57 -26.09 8.81
CA LYS A 109 -10.55 -27.21 9.76
C LYS A 109 -9.12 -27.60 10.16
N ALA A 110 -8.21 -27.73 9.19
CA ALA A 110 -6.80 -28.03 9.45
C ALA A 110 -6.13 -26.95 10.32
N MET A 111 -6.47 -25.67 10.14
CA MET A 111 -6.01 -24.58 10.99
C MET A 111 -6.52 -24.70 12.44
N LEU A 112 -7.81 -24.96 12.63
CA LEU A 112 -8.41 -25.11 13.96
C LEU A 112 -7.82 -26.33 14.70
N ASP A 113 -7.74 -27.47 14.01
CA ASP A 113 -7.16 -28.70 14.56
C ASP A 113 -5.70 -28.48 14.96
N GLY A 114 -4.91 -27.81 14.10
CA GLY A 114 -3.53 -27.46 14.38
C GLY A 114 -3.36 -26.44 15.51
N HIS A 115 -4.32 -25.53 15.71
CA HIS A 115 -4.28 -24.55 16.81
C HIS A 115 -4.53 -25.23 18.16
N HIS A 116 -5.55 -26.10 18.22
CA HIS A 116 -5.88 -26.84 19.45
C HIS A 116 -4.79 -27.83 19.86
N ARG A 117 -4.06 -28.42 18.90
CA ARG A 117 -2.93 -29.33 19.17
C ARG A 117 -1.62 -28.62 19.56
N ARG A 118 -1.63 -27.28 19.68
CA ARG A 118 -0.52 -26.42 20.13
C ARG A 118 0.81 -26.52 19.37
N GLN A 119 0.99 -27.40 18.38
CA GLN A 119 2.31 -27.55 17.76
C GLN A 119 2.37 -28.28 16.40
N ASP A 120 1.28 -28.33 15.64
CA ASP A 120 1.35 -28.97 14.33
C ASP A 120 1.73 -27.98 13.23
N LYS A 121 2.76 -28.33 12.45
CA LYS A 121 3.09 -27.61 11.22
C LYS A 121 1.95 -27.87 10.24
N LEU A 122 1.43 -26.81 9.64
CA LEU A 122 0.41 -26.94 8.61
C LEU A 122 1.02 -27.65 7.40
N PRO A 123 0.27 -28.55 6.74
CA PRO A 123 0.65 -29.07 5.44
C PRO A 123 0.92 -27.92 4.47
N GLU A 124 1.93 -28.06 3.61
CA GLU A 124 2.37 -26.99 2.70
C GLU A 124 1.22 -26.41 1.86
N GLY A 125 0.37 -27.28 1.30
CA GLY A 125 -0.81 -26.85 0.53
C GLY A 125 -1.84 -26.06 1.35
N VAL A 126 -2.00 -26.38 2.65
CA VAL A 126 -2.87 -25.62 3.56
C VAL A 126 -2.23 -24.28 3.91
N ASN A 127 -0.93 -24.26 4.21
CA ASN A 127 -0.18 -23.06 4.52
C ASN A 127 -0.22 -22.04 3.37
N ASP A 128 -0.08 -22.52 2.12
CA ASP A 128 -0.22 -21.67 0.92
C ASP A 128 -1.64 -21.14 0.74
N ALA A 129 -2.67 -21.97 0.98
CA ALA A 129 -4.05 -21.53 0.93
C ALA A 129 -4.34 -20.43 1.96
N VAL A 130 -3.84 -20.58 3.19
CA VAL A 130 -3.95 -19.58 4.26
C VAL A 130 -3.23 -18.28 3.86
N ALA A 131 -2.01 -18.37 3.33
CA ALA A 131 -1.27 -17.19 2.90
C ALA A 131 -1.99 -16.41 1.79
N ARG A 132 -2.58 -17.12 0.81
CA ARG A 132 -3.39 -16.49 -0.25
C ARG A 132 -4.66 -15.85 0.32
N ALA A 133 -5.40 -16.57 1.16
CA ALA A 133 -6.64 -16.08 1.76
C ALA A 133 -6.38 -14.86 2.66
N PHE A 134 -5.27 -14.85 3.39
CA PHE A 134 -4.84 -13.73 4.21
C PHE A 134 -4.47 -12.49 3.35
N ALA A 135 -3.72 -12.68 2.26
CA ALA A 135 -3.37 -11.60 1.35
C ALA A 135 -4.63 -10.97 0.71
N GLN A 136 -5.58 -11.79 0.25
CA GLN A 136 -6.84 -11.32 -0.31
C GLN A 136 -7.70 -10.59 0.74
N TRP A 137 -7.71 -11.08 1.98
CA TRP A 137 -8.38 -10.40 3.09
C TRP A 137 -7.76 -9.02 3.37
N LEU A 138 -6.43 -8.92 3.39
CA LEU A 138 -5.71 -7.64 3.57
C LEU A 138 -6.04 -6.61 2.47
N GLU A 139 -6.27 -7.06 1.24
CA GLU A 139 -6.66 -6.18 0.13
C GLU A 139 -8.09 -5.64 0.29
N GLY A 140 -8.99 -6.42 0.90
CA GLY A 140 -10.38 -6.04 1.15
C GLY A 140 -10.61 -5.15 2.37
N LEU A 141 -9.61 -5.00 3.25
CA LEU A 141 -9.76 -4.19 4.46
C LEU A 141 -9.79 -2.68 4.16
N PRO A 142 -10.68 -1.91 4.82
CA PRO A 142 -10.75 -0.47 4.66
C PRO A 142 -9.48 0.19 5.19
N ASP A 143 -9.10 1.32 4.56
CA ASP A 143 -7.97 2.13 5.01
C ASP A 143 -8.16 2.60 6.46
N VAL A 144 -7.13 2.39 7.29
CA VAL A 144 -7.09 2.85 8.69
C VAL A 144 -7.16 4.39 8.69
N ARG A 145 -8.12 4.94 9.43
CA ARG A 145 -8.41 6.39 9.51
C ARG A 145 -7.48 7.11 10.46
#